data_AF-U3C0H5-F1
#
_entry.id   AF-U3C0H5-F1
#
_cell.length_a   1.000
_cell.length_b   1.000
_cell.length_c   1.000
_cell.angle_alpha   90.00
_cell.angle_beta   90.00
_cell.angle_gamma   90.00
#
_symmetry.space_group_name_H-M   'P 1'
#
loop_
_entity.id
_entity.type
_entity.pdbx_description
1 polymer ?
#
loop_
_entity_poly.entity_id
_entity_poly.type
_entity_poly.pdbx_seq_one_letter_code
_entity_poly.pdbx_strand_id
1 'polypeptide(L)'
;MQKNDDMPFQNIPRKNASRIGRITELNQDNVRVKVEYDHPPLSQPVWAMLGRAFSHDAIHMAIDNKLDCRIDFISDDLELPTVVDIYMSLLGADELVIKAKRVVLDGEDEVVIRSGIAQSKYSGCDSRVSTSAEHITSSAERMQKIQGSKISLN
;
A
#
# COMPACT_ATOMS: atom_id res chain seq x y z
N MET A 1 -20.71 -13.83 -55.60
CA MET A 1 -19.46 -14.19 -54.90
C MET A 1 -18.96 -12.93 -54.19
N GLN A 2 -19.26 -12.80 -52.90
CA GLN A 2 -18.76 -11.72 -52.04
C GLN A 2 -17.23 -11.85 -51.92
N LYS A 3 -16.51 -10.77 -52.17
CA LYS A 3 -15.11 -10.62 -51.75
C LYS A 3 -15.15 -10.30 -50.25
N ASN A 4 -14.53 -11.15 -49.44
CA ASN A 4 -14.28 -10.85 -48.04
C ASN A 4 -13.16 -9.81 -47.96
N ASP A 5 -13.46 -8.71 -47.28
CA ASP A 5 -12.49 -7.69 -46.91
C ASP A 5 -11.55 -8.26 -45.84
N ASP A 6 -10.28 -8.43 -46.20
CA ASP A 6 -9.20 -8.58 -45.23
C ASP A 6 -8.99 -7.23 -44.53
N MET A 7 -9.60 -7.08 -43.35
CA MET A 7 -9.29 -5.98 -42.44
C MET A 7 -7.89 -6.22 -41.83
N PRO A 8 -6.97 -5.25 -41.87
CA PRO A 8 -5.69 -5.39 -41.21
C PRO A 8 -5.90 -5.34 -39.70
N PHE A 9 -5.45 -6.38 -38.99
CA PHE A 9 -5.28 -6.32 -37.55
C PHE A 9 -4.37 -5.13 -37.23
N GLN A 10 -4.96 -4.05 -36.72
CA GLN A 10 -4.21 -2.93 -36.20
C GLN A 10 -3.34 -3.45 -35.04
N ASN A 11 -2.03 -3.37 -35.22
CA ASN A 11 -1.04 -3.53 -34.15
C ASN A 11 -1.26 -2.40 -33.15
N ILE A 12 -2.16 -2.59 -32.20
CA ILE A 12 -2.26 -1.72 -31.03
C ILE A 12 -0.94 -1.89 -30.28
N PRO A 13 -0.15 -0.82 -30.05
CA PRO A 13 1.05 -0.92 -29.23
C PRO A 13 0.64 -1.49 -27.88
N ARG A 14 1.17 -2.67 -27.54
CA ARG A 14 0.94 -3.24 -26.22
C ARG A 14 1.65 -2.33 -25.23
N LYS A 15 0.89 -1.48 -24.54
CA LYS A 15 1.37 -0.69 -23.40
C LYS A 15 2.12 -1.65 -22.47
N ASN A 16 3.33 -1.30 -22.07
CA ASN A 16 4.09 -2.16 -21.18
C ASN A 16 3.37 -2.14 -19.82
N ALA A 17 2.95 -3.33 -19.37
CA ALA A 17 2.24 -3.44 -18.11
C ALA A 17 3.19 -3.12 -16.95
N SER A 18 2.68 -2.38 -15.96
CA SER A 18 3.32 -2.21 -14.67
C SER A 18 3.75 -3.55 -14.09
N ARG A 19 4.88 -3.58 -13.41
CA ARG A 19 5.42 -4.78 -12.76
C ARG A 19 5.48 -4.61 -11.26
N ILE A 20 5.52 -5.75 -10.57
CA ILE A 20 5.77 -5.81 -9.13
C ILE A 20 7.21 -6.28 -8.91
N GLY A 21 7.86 -5.69 -7.92
CA GLY A 21 9.19 -6.06 -7.48
C GLY A 21 9.46 -5.58 -6.06
N ARG A 22 10.72 -5.63 -5.64
CA ARG A 22 11.17 -5.18 -4.32
C ARG A 22 12.35 -4.24 -4.45
N ILE A 23 12.40 -3.23 -3.59
CA ILE A 23 13.58 -2.37 -3.48
C ILE A 23 14.64 -3.10 -2.65
N THR A 24 15.87 -3.14 -3.16
CA THR A 24 17.01 -3.84 -2.53
C THR A 24 18.11 -2.88 -2.07
N GLU A 25 18.24 -1.72 -2.71
CA GLU A 25 19.32 -0.78 -2.46
C GLU A 25 18.88 0.65 -2.82
N LEU A 26 19.37 1.66 -2.08
CA LEU A 26 19.22 3.08 -2.39
C LEU A 26 20.56 3.64 -2.88
N ASN A 27 20.56 4.31 -4.03
CA ASN A 27 21.76 4.93 -4.58
C ASN A 27 22.20 6.16 -3.76
N GLN A 28 23.47 6.54 -3.85
CA GLN A 28 24.05 7.69 -3.15
C GLN A 28 23.41 9.03 -3.52
N ASP A 29 22.81 9.13 -4.72
CA ASP A 29 22.11 10.33 -5.18
C ASP A 29 20.70 10.49 -4.58
N ASN A 30 20.17 9.47 -3.88
CA ASN A 30 18.81 9.41 -3.35
C ASN A 30 17.68 9.58 -4.39
N VAL A 31 18.00 9.47 -5.68
CA VAL A 31 17.01 9.56 -6.78
C VAL A 31 16.74 8.20 -7.41
N ARG A 32 17.69 7.27 -7.25
CA ARG A 32 17.61 5.92 -7.83
C ARG A 32 17.60 4.84 -6.77
N VAL A 33 16.84 3.79 -7.04
CA VAL A 33 16.77 2.58 -6.23
C VAL A 33 17.02 1.36 -7.09
N LYS A 34 17.63 0.34 -6.51
CA LYS A 34 17.84 -0.94 -7.16
C LYS A 34 16.63 -1.82 -6.88
N VAL A 35 16.00 -2.31 -7.94
CA VAL A 35 14.78 -3.11 -7.85
C VAL A 35 14.98 -4.50 -8.42
N GLU A 36 14.44 -5.50 -7.74
CA GLU A 36 14.35 -6.89 -8.19
C GLU A 36 12.90 -7.19 -8.57
N TYR A 37 12.66 -7.73 -9.76
CA TYR A 37 11.31 -8.09 -10.21
C TYR A 37 10.89 -9.46 -9.66
N ASP A 38 9.61 -9.61 -9.29
CA ASP A 38 9.11 -10.88 -8.73
C ASP A 38 9.03 -12.03 -9.74
N HIS A 39 8.93 -11.72 -11.05
CA HIS A 39 8.68 -12.73 -12.09
C HIS A 39 9.80 -12.71 -13.16
N PRO A 40 10.35 -13.88 -13.55
CA PRO A 40 11.30 -13.99 -14.67
C PRO A 40 10.72 -13.43 -15.98
N PRO A 41 11.54 -12.97 -16.95
CA PRO A 41 12.95 -13.31 -17.16
C PRO A 41 13.98 -12.27 -16.65
N LEU A 42 13.53 -11.16 -16.07
CA LEU A 42 14.38 -10.06 -15.62
C LEU A 42 14.81 -10.22 -14.15
N SER A 43 15.24 -11.41 -13.76
CA SER A 43 15.67 -11.71 -12.38
C SER A 43 17.01 -11.08 -11.99
N GLN A 44 17.53 -10.15 -12.78
CA GLN A 44 18.67 -9.32 -12.40
C GLN A 44 18.16 -7.99 -11.84
N PRO A 45 18.64 -7.56 -10.67
CA PRO A 45 18.29 -6.26 -10.13
C PRO A 45 18.70 -5.13 -11.07
N VAL A 46 17.80 -4.18 -11.31
CA VAL A 46 18.03 -3.03 -12.18
C VAL A 46 17.92 -1.72 -11.40
N TRP A 47 18.58 -0.67 -11.87
CA TRP A 47 18.41 0.66 -11.32
C TRP A 47 17.14 1.31 -11.88
N ALA A 48 16.24 1.70 -10.99
CA ALA A 48 15.02 2.42 -11.30
C ALA A 48 15.04 3.82 -10.70
N MET A 49 14.39 4.76 -11.39
CA MET A 49 14.15 6.10 -10.87
C MET A 49 13.03 6.07 -9.81
N LEU A 50 13.09 6.96 -8.82
CA LEU A 50 11.95 7.21 -7.96
C LEU A 50 10.97 8.16 -8.67
N GLY A 51 9.75 7.68 -8.96
CA GLY A 51 8.73 8.43 -9.68
C GLY A 51 7.98 9.46 -8.84
N ARG A 52 8.12 9.39 -7.52
CA ARG A 52 7.61 10.37 -6.55
C ARG A 52 8.65 10.63 -5.47
N ALA A 53 8.45 11.69 -4.70
CA ALA A 53 9.29 12.02 -3.55
C ALA A 53 9.00 11.06 -2.38
N PHE A 54 9.63 9.89 -2.39
CA PHE A 54 9.69 9.01 -1.22
C PHE A 54 10.68 9.57 -0.20
N SER A 55 10.33 9.54 1.08
CA SER A 55 11.31 9.85 2.13
C SER A 55 12.34 8.74 2.22
N HIS A 56 13.55 9.09 2.68
CA HIS A 56 14.61 8.12 2.95
C HIS A 56 14.13 7.01 3.90
N ASP A 57 13.42 7.37 4.97
CA ASP A 57 12.85 6.41 5.92
C ASP A 57 11.85 5.45 5.28
N ALA A 58 11.03 5.91 4.33
CA ALA A 58 10.09 5.05 3.62
C ALA A 58 10.81 4.03 2.72
N ILE A 59 11.93 4.42 2.10
CA ILE A 59 12.74 3.53 1.27
C ILE A 59 13.45 2.48 2.14
N HIS A 60 14.06 2.90 3.26
CA HIS A 60 14.69 1.95 4.20
C HIS A 60 13.67 0.99 4.80
N MET A 61 12.49 1.48 5.19
CA MET A 61 11.40 0.62 5.64
C MET A 61 11.00 -0.41 4.57
N ALA A 62 10.96 0.00 3.29
CA ALA A 62 10.67 -0.91 2.19
C ALA A 62 11.73 -2.00 2.02
N ILE A 63 13.01 -1.63 2.12
CA ILE A 63 14.16 -2.56 2.04
C ILE A 63 14.14 -3.53 3.22
N ASP A 64 14.07 -3.01 4.44
CA ASP A 64 14.15 -3.79 5.69
C ASP A 64 13.03 -4.81 5.80
N ASN A 65 11.83 -4.44 5.34
CA ASN A 65 10.64 -5.29 5.41
C ASN A 65 10.31 -6.00 4.08
N LYS A 66 11.18 -5.89 3.07
CA LYS A 66 11.01 -6.51 1.74
C LYS A 66 9.64 -6.22 1.11
N LEU A 67 9.18 -4.98 1.24
CA LEU A 67 7.88 -4.54 0.75
C LEU A 67 7.82 -4.60 -0.77
N ASP A 68 6.67 -5.03 -1.29
CA ASP A 68 6.40 -5.01 -2.72
C ASP A 68 6.28 -3.56 -3.21
N CYS A 69 6.78 -3.28 -4.41
CA CYS A 69 6.70 -1.99 -5.07
C CYS A 69 6.15 -2.13 -6.48
N ARG A 70 5.46 -1.10 -6.95
CA ARG A 70 5.01 -0.99 -8.35
C ARG A 70 6.06 -0.27 -9.16
N ILE A 71 6.49 -0.91 -10.23
CA ILE A 71 7.48 -0.41 -11.19
C ILE A 71 6.75 -0.15 -12.52
N ASP A 72 6.75 1.10 -12.95
CA ASP A 72 6.27 1.53 -14.26
C ASP A 72 7.46 1.82 -15.19
N PHE A 73 7.17 2.02 -16.47
CA PHE A 73 8.16 2.28 -17.51
C PHE A 73 7.85 3.62 -18.19
N ILE A 74 8.79 4.56 -18.14
CA ILE A 74 8.59 5.90 -18.73
C ILE A 74 8.39 5.75 -20.23
N SER A 75 7.31 6.30 -20.76
CA SER A 75 6.96 6.21 -22.18
C SER A 75 6.94 4.77 -22.72
N ASP A 76 6.57 3.81 -21.87
CA ASP A 76 6.61 2.37 -22.17
C ASP A 76 8.02 1.86 -22.55
N ASP A 77 9.10 2.51 -22.13
CA ASP A 77 10.48 2.05 -22.34
C ASP A 77 10.95 1.15 -21.19
N LEU A 78 11.20 -0.13 -21.49
CA LEU A 78 11.64 -1.13 -20.51
C LEU A 78 13.02 -0.81 -19.90
N GLU A 79 13.82 0.01 -20.57
CA GLU A 79 15.13 0.46 -20.08
C GLU A 79 15.02 1.61 -19.07
N LEU A 80 13.82 2.18 -18.88
CA LEU A 80 13.55 3.30 -17.99
C LEU A 80 12.56 2.93 -16.87
N PRO A 81 12.89 1.97 -16.00
CA PRO A 81 12.03 1.58 -14.89
C PRO A 81 11.94 2.71 -13.85
N THR A 82 10.74 2.87 -13.30
CA THR A 82 10.41 3.91 -12.32
C THR A 82 9.54 3.33 -11.22
N VAL A 83 9.98 3.45 -9.96
CA VAL A 83 9.17 3.07 -8.80
C VAL A 83 8.14 4.14 -8.55
N VAL A 84 6.87 3.79 -8.71
CA VAL A 84 5.74 4.72 -8.57
C VAL A 84 4.95 4.50 -7.28
N ASP A 85 5.04 3.31 -6.70
CA ASP A 85 4.42 3.01 -5.40
C ASP A 85 5.22 1.97 -4.61
N ILE A 86 5.11 2.03 -3.29
CA ILE A 86 5.62 1.01 -2.36
C ILE A 86 4.41 0.54 -1.57
N TYR A 87 4.00 -0.70 -1.82
CA TYR A 87 2.88 -1.30 -1.13
C TYR A 87 3.33 -1.84 0.21
N MET A 88 2.64 -1.44 1.27
CA MET A 88 2.66 -2.19 2.53
C MET A 88 1.77 -3.44 2.35
N SER A 89 2.19 -4.37 1.49
CA SER A 89 1.53 -5.68 1.38
C SER A 89 2.23 -6.64 2.34
N LEU A 90 1.50 -7.06 3.38
CA LEU A 90 1.93 -8.09 4.34
C LEU A 90 1.38 -9.47 3.96
N LEU A 91 1.13 -9.73 2.67
CA LEU A 91 0.55 -10.99 2.24
C LEU A 91 1.48 -12.15 2.65
N GLY A 92 1.07 -12.92 3.66
CA GLY A 92 1.84 -14.04 4.20
C GLY A 92 2.91 -13.65 5.24
N ALA A 93 2.96 -12.40 5.71
CA ALA A 93 3.80 -12.03 6.85
C ALA A 93 3.07 -12.32 8.17
N ASP A 94 3.73 -13.00 9.10
CA ASP A 94 3.17 -13.35 10.41
C ASP A 94 2.95 -12.12 11.32
N GLU A 95 3.70 -11.03 11.11
CA GLU A 95 3.68 -9.85 11.98
C GLU A 95 4.09 -8.55 11.24
N LEU A 96 3.44 -7.42 11.60
CA LEU A 96 3.92 -6.07 11.33
C LEU A 96 4.14 -5.33 12.64
N VAL A 97 5.36 -4.85 12.87
CA VAL A 97 5.73 -4.09 14.07
C VAL A 97 5.97 -2.61 13.73
N ILE A 98 5.08 -1.73 14.19
CA ILE A 98 5.22 -0.27 14.03
C ILE A 98 5.93 0.32 15.27
N LYS A 99 7.20 0.71 15.15
CA LYS A 99 7.95 1.43 16.19
C LYS A 99 8.10 2.89 15.82
N ALA A 100 7.35 3.77 16.47
CA ALA A 100 7.42 5.21 16.22
C ALA A 100 7.16 6.03 17.48
N LYS A 101 7.74 7.24 17.53
CA LYS A 101 7.42 8.23 18.59
C LYS A 101 5.95 8.67 18.54
N ARG A 102 5.34 8.69 17.35
CA ARG A 102 3.93 9.01 17.11
C ARG A 102 3.42 8.27 15.88
N VAL A 103 2.23 7.68 15.98
CA VAL A 103 1.50 7.04 14.88
C VAL A 103 0.20 7.81 14.64
N VAL A 104 -0.12 8.09 13.37
CA VAL A 104 -1.39 8.69 12.95
C VAL A 104 -1.97 7.82 11.85
N LEU A 105 -3.21 7.38 12.05
CA LEU A 105 -4.02 6.74 11.02
C LEU A 105 -5.06 7.77 10.56
N ASP A 106 -4.97 8.19 9.31
CA ASP A 106 -5.84 9.19 8.72
C ASP A 106 -6.59 8.59 7.53
N GLY A 107 -7.87 8.91 7.41
CA GLY A 107 -8.76 8.39 6.38
C GLY A 107 -9.91 9.37 6.17
N GLU A 108 -10.15 9.75 4.91
CA GLU A 108 -11.17 10.74 4.56
C GLU A 108 -12.59 10.23 4.85
N ASP A 109 -12.88 8.97 4.48
CA ASP A 109 -14.18 8.35 4.69
C ASP A 109 -14.26 7.57 6.01
N GLU A 110 -13.36 6.61 6.20
CA GLU A 110 -13.32 5.76 7.38
C GLU A 110 -11.93 5.19 7.70
N VAL A 111 -11.71 4.91 8.99
CA VAL A 111 -10.58 4.10 9.49
C VAL A 111 -11.16 2.90 10.24
N VAL A 112 -10.77 1.68 9.88
CA VAL A 112 -11.24 0.44 10.52
C VAL A 112 -10.05 -0.34 11.06
N ILE A 113 -10.05 -0.61 12.37
CA ILE A 113 -9.06 -1.45 13.04
C ILE A 113 -9.77 -2.73 13.50
N ARG A 114 -9.32 -3.89 13.03
CA ARG A 114 -9.97 -5.19 13.27
C ARG A 114 -8.97 -6.22 13.78
N SER A 115 -9.43 -7.05 14.72
CA SER A 115 -8.75 -8.27 15.15
C SER A 115 -9.79 -9.39 15.31
N GLY A 116 -9.77 -10.37 14.41
CA GLY A 116 -10.83 -11.38 14.32
C GLY A 116 -12.22 -10.76 14.13
N ILE A 117 -13.14 -11.06 15.05
CA ILE A 117 -14.50 -10.52 15.07
C ILE A 117 -14.61 -9.17 15.82
N ALA A 118 -13.58 -8.76 16.55
CA ALA A 118 -13.55 -7.48 17.23
C ALA A 118 -13.13 -6.36 16.27
N GLN A 119 -13.83 -5.23 16.30
CA GLN A 119 -13.52 -4.08 15.46
C GLN A 119 -13.77 -2.74 16.15
N SER A 120 -12.98 -1.74 15.77
CA SER A 120 -13.27 -0.32 16.00
C SER A 120 -13.28 0.40 14.65
N LYS A 121 -14.38 1.09 14.37
CA LYS A 121 -14.59 1.88 13.17
C LYS A 121 -14.71 3.35 13.53
N TYR A 122 -13.89 4.17 12.89
CA TYR A 122 -13.95 5.62 12.90
C TYR A 122 -14.53 6.06 11.57
N SER A 123 -15.66 6.75 11.58
CA SER A 123 -16.35 7.17 10.35
C SER A 123 -16.34 8.70 10.29
N GLY A 124 -15.70 9.24 9.26
CA GLY A 124 -15.67 10.67 8.99
C GLY A 124 -17.03 11.20 8.55
N CYS A 125 -17.74 10.41 7.74
CA CYS A 125 -19.03 10.78 7.15
C CYS A 125 -20.13 11.10 8.18
N ASP A 126 -20.21 10.33 9.26
CA ASP A 126 -21.22 10.51 10.32
C ASP A 126 -20.61 10.91 11.68
N SER A 127 -19.31 11.25 11.70
CA SER A 127 -18.56 11.64 12.91
C SER A 127 -18.73 10.65 14.08
N ARG A 128 -18.77 9.35 13.77
CA ARG A 128 -19.07 8.29 14.74
C ARG A 128 -17.89 7.36 14.94
N VAL A 129 -17.68 6.97 16.20
CA VAL A 129 -16.82 5.85 16.58
C VAL A 129 -17.70 4.69 17.03
N SER A 130 -17.52 3.52 16.42
CA SER A 130 -18.27 2.30 16.74
C SER A 130 -17.32 1.18 17.09
N THR A 131 -17.52 0.56 18.25
CA THR A 131 -16.76 -0.62 18.69
C THR A 131 -17.70 -1.81 18.75
N SER A 132 -17.29 -2.94 18.20
CA SER A 132 -18.06 -4.19 18.20
C SER A 132 -17.16 -5.35 18.61
N ALA A 133 -17.60 -6.13 19.59
CA ALA A 133 -16.94 -7.34 20.08
C ALA A 133 -17.97 -8.16 20.90
N GLU A 134 -17.67 -9.44 21.18
CA GLU A 134 -18.50 -10.26 22.08
C GLU A 134 -18.52 -9.70 23.51
N HIS A 135 -17.37 -9.22 23.98
CA HIS A 135 -17.21 -8.60 25.30
C HIS A 135 -16.42 -7.30 25.17
N ILE A 136 -16.96 -6.22 25.73
CA ILE A 136 -16.32 -4.90 25.77
C ILE A 136 -16.06 -4.54 27.22
N THR A 137 -14.79 -4.51 27.62
CA THR A 137 -14.34 -4.04 28.93
C THR A 137 -13.68 -2.68 28.76
N SER A 138 -14.21 -1.66 29.43
CA SER A 138 -13.61 -0.33 29.49
C SER A 138 -13.15 -0.05 30.91
N SER A 139 -11.89 0.36 31.07
CA SER A 139 -11.33 0.76 32.36
C SER A 139 -10.56 2.07 32.19
N ALA A 140 -10.63 2.93 33.19
CA ALA A 140 -9.92 4.21 33.21
C ALA A 140 -9.30 4.40 34.60
N GLU A 141 -8.04 4.83 34.66
CA GLU A 141 -7.33 5.10 35.93
C GLU A 141 -7.88 6.31 36.69
N ARG A 142 -8.64 7.18 35.99
CA ARG A 142 -9.30 8.35 36.56
C ARG A 142 -10.81 8.27 36.33
N MET A 143 -11.39 9.29 35.72
CA MET A 143 -12.82 9.40 35.48
C MET A 143 -13.11 9.23 33.99
N GLN A 144 -14.01 8.31 33.66
CA GLN A 144 -14.61 8.20 32.34
C GLN A 144 -15.97 8.88 32.37
N LYS A 145 -16.06 10.07 31.75
CA LYS A 145 -17.33 10.79 31.65
C LYS A 145 -18.07 10.33 30.40
N ILE A 146 -19.16 9.60 30.59
CA ILE A 146 -20.07 9.23 29.50
C ILE A 146 -21.22 10.23 29.50
N GLN A 147 -21.29 11.09 28.49
CA GLN A 147 -22.42 11.99 28.26
C GLN A 147 -23.17 11.52 27.02
N GLY A 148 -24.31 10.87 27.22
CA GLY A 148 -25.17 10.40 26.14
C GLY A 148 -26.63 10.79 26.41
N SER A 149 -27.38 11.02 25.34
CA SER A 149 -28.84 11.18 25.41
C SER A 149 -29.55 9.86 25.78
N LYS A 150 -28.92 8.71 25.49
CA LYS A 150 -29.39 7.38 25.88
C LYS A 150 -28.19 6.48 26.11
N ILE A 151 -28.15 5.83 27.28
CA ILE A 151 -27.16 4.81 27.62
C ILE A 151 -27.96 3.53 27.86
N SER A 152 -27.67 2.47 27.10
CA SER A 152 -28.24 1.15 27.29
C SER A 152 -27.09 0.19 27.61
N LEU A 153 -27.07 -0.27 28.86
CA LEU A 153 -26.19 -1.31 29.36
C LEU A 153 -27.06 -2.55 29.55
N ASN A 154 -26.66 -3.67 28.96
CA ASN A 154 -27.31 -4.96 29.20
C ASN A 154 -26.69 -5.62 30.42
#